data_AF-A0A3N6LYU0-F1
#
_entry.id   AF-A0A3N6LYU0-F1
#
_cell.length_a   1.000
_cell.length_b   1.000
_cell.length_c   1.000
_cell.angle_alpha   90.00
_cell.angle_beta   90.00
_cell.angle_gamma   90.00
#
_symmetry.space_group_name_H-M   'P 1'
#
loop_
_entity.id
_entity.type
_entity.pdbx_description
1 polymer ?
#
loop_
_entity_poly.entity_id
_entity_poly.type
_entity_poly.pdbx_seq_one_letter_code
_entity_poly.pdbx_strand_id
1 'polypeptide(L)'
;MMMESRGSHHAKLTQKRADELDIEFVFIPSYSPTLNAIEPLWKDLKREISPEIFADRDHFKEFLTETFLRLSHRLSFANDWIETFLPDVQKLC
;
A
#
# COMPACT_ATOMS: atom_id res chain seq x y z
N MET A 1 -9.45 -3.28 -5.56
CA MET A 1 -8.25 -2.50 -5.20
C MET A 1 -8.67 -1.31 -4.33
N MET A 2 -8.05 -1.17 -3.16
CA MET A 2 -8.31 -0.04 -2.25
C MET A 2 -7.56 1.21 -2.73
N MET A 3 -8.24 2.36 -2.80
CA MET A 3 -7.69 3.61 -3.33
C MET A 3 -8.04 4.81 -2.46
N GLU A 4 -7.11 5.76 -2.35
CA GLU A 4 -7.40 7.11 -1.83
C GLU A 4 -8.36 7.85 -2.76
N SER A 5 -9.23 8.71 -2.24
CA SER A 5 -10.16 9.53 -3.05
C SER A 5 -9.47 10.73 -3.73
N ARG A 6 -8.37 10.47 -4.45
CA ARG A 6 -7.64 11.47 -5.25
C ARG A 6 -8.28 11.59 -6.64
N GLY A 7 -8.36 12.81 -7.17
CA GLY A 7 -8.96 13.07 -8.49
C GLY A 7 -8.37 12.25 -9.64
N SER A 8 -7.08 11.90 -9.58
CA SER A 8 -6.42 11.03 -10.56
C SER A 8 -6.99 9.61 -10.61
N HIS A 9 -7.49 9.09 -9.49
CA HIS A 9 -8.10 7.76 -9.42
C HIS A 9 -9.53 7.76 -9.95
N HIS A 10 -10.21 8.91 -9.91
CA HIS A 10 -11.55 9.12 -10.50
C HIS A 10 -11.51 9.46 -11.99
N ALA A 11 -10.32 9.71 -12.55
CA ALA A 11 -10.19 10.05 -13.96
C ALA A 11 -10.73 8.94 -14.85
N LYS A 12 -11.50 9.31 -15.88
CA LYS A 12 -12.16 8.36 -16.80
C LYS A 12 -11.20 7.34 -17.41
N LEU A 13 -9.98 7.77 -17.76
CA LEU A 13 -8.97 6.88 -18.32
C LEU A 13 -8.50 5.83 -17.30
N THR A 14 -8.32 6.24 -16.04
CA THR A 14 -7.93 5.33 -14.94
C THR A 14 -9.04 4.32 -14.67
N GLN A 15 -10.29 4.78 -14.55
CA GLN A 15 -11.45 3.91 -14.31
C GLN A 15 -11.66 2.92 -15.45
N LYS A 16 -11.63 3.40 -16.71
CA LYS A 16 -11.74 2.52 -17.88
C LYS A 16 -10.66 1.43 -17.87
N ARG A 17 -9.43 1.78 -17.51
CA ARG A 17 -8.35 0.79 -17.45
C ARG A 17 -8.54 -0.22 -16.32
N ALA A 18 -9.13 0.19 -15.19
CA ALA A 18 -9.49 -0.70 -14.10
C ALA A 18 -10.58 -1.70 -14.55
N ASP A 19 -11.63 -1.21 -15.22
CA ASP A 19 -12.70 -2.03 -15.80
C ASP A 19 -12.15 -3.06 -16.81
N GLU A 20 -11.26 -2.63 -17.71
CA GLU A 20 -10.59 -3.51 -18.69
C GLU A 20 -9.74 -4.63 -18.04
N LEU A 21 -9.30 -4.42 -16.80
CA LEU A 21 -8.48 -5.36 -16.04
C LEU A 21 -9.29 -6.15 -14.99
N ASP A 22 -10.62 -5.98 -14.95
CA ASP A 22 -11.50 -6.55 -13.92
C ASP A 22 -11.10 -6.14 -12.50
N ILE A 23 -10.65 -4.89 -12.34
CA ILE A 23 -10.25 -4.31 -11.06
C ILE A 23 -11.34 -3.36 -10.59
N GLU A 24 -12.04 -3.73 -9.53
CA GLU A 24 -12.95 -2.82 -8.84
C GLU A 24 -12.18 -1.86 -7.92
N PHE A 25 -12.48 -0.56 -7.97
CA PHE A 25 -11.93 0.42 -7.03
C PHE A 25 -12.84 0.62 -5.83
N VAL A 26 -12.27 0.46 -4.64
CA VAL A 26 -12.92 0.78 -3.37
C VAL A 26 -12.25 2.02 -2.78
N PHE A 27 -12.98 3.13 -2.73
CA PHE A 27 -12.45 4.40 -2.26
C PHE A 27 -12.61 4.55 -0.75
N ILE A 28 -11.50 4.80 -0.06
CA ILE A 28 -11.56 5.16 1.36
C ILE A 28 -12.00 6.63 1.53
N PRO A 29 -12.67 6.97 2.65
CA PRO A 29 -13.00 8.36 2.98
C PRO A 29 -11.76 9.26 2.98
N SER A 30 -11.94 10.51 2.55
CA SER A 30 -10.87 11.50 2.56
C SER A 30 -10.26 11.67 3.96
N TYR A 31 -8.95 11.94 4.00
CA TYR A 31 -8.19 12.13 5.24
C TYR A 31 -8.20 10.93 6.19
N SER A 32 -8.45 9.71 5.69
CA SER A 32 -8.44 8.47 6.47
C SER A 32 -7.30 7.52 6.09
N PRO A 33 -6.03 7.98 6.08
CA PRO A 33 -4.91 7.15 5.65
C PRO A 33 -4.77 5.88 6.49
N THR A 34 -5.18 5.93 7.76
CA THR A 34 -5.18 4.78 8.68
C THR A 34 -6.03 3.60 8.20
N LEU A 35 -6.93 3.80 7.23
CA LEU A 35 -7.73 2.74 6.61
C LEU A 35 -7.00 2.04 5.46
N ASN A 36 -5.81 2.49 5.08
CA ASN A 36 -5.02 1.88 4.03
C ASN A 36 -4.00 0.90 4.64
N ALA A 37 -4.12 -0.38 4.28
CA ALA A 37 -3.32 -1.47 4.85
C ALA A 37 -1.79 -1.30 4.64
N ILE A 38 -1.37 -0.45 3.71
CA ILE A 38 0.04 -0.19 3.42
C ILE A 38 0.70 0.82 4.39
N GLU A 39 -0.07 1.61 5.14
CA GLU A 39 0.49 2.66 6.02
C GLU A 39 1.48 2.13 7.08
N PRO A 40 1.24 0.99 7.76
CA PRO A 40 2.23 0.42 8.66
C PRO A 40 3.56 0.08 7.97
N LEU A 41 3.51 -0.41 6.72
CA LEU A 41 4.71 -0.67 5.93
C LEU A 41 5.45 0.63 5.61
N TRP A 42 4.74 1.69 5.21
CA TRP A 42 5.37 3.00 4.97
C TRP A 42 6.03 3.59 6.21
N LYS A 43 5.41 3.41 7.39
CA LYS A 43 5.99 3.86 8.67
C LYS A 43 7.33 3.17 8.93
N ASP A 44 7.38 1.86 8.76
CA ASP A 44 8.59 1.07 8.99
C ASP A 44 9.67 1.35 7.93
N LEU A 45 9.27 1.47 6.66
CA LEU A 45 10.19 1.82 5.58
C LEU A 45 10.84 3.20 5.81
N LYS A 46 10.05 4.21 6.20
CA LYS A 46 10.59 5.54 6.54
C LYS A 46 11.53 5.50 7.75
N ARG A 47 11.25 4.65 8.74
CA ARG A 47 12.13 4.45 9.91
C ARG A 47 13.48 3.90 9.49
N GLU A 48 13.52 2.98 8.54
CA GLU A 48 14.76 2.39 8.03
C GLU A 48 15.52 3.31 7.07
N ILE A 49 14.82 4.17 6.31
CA ILE A 49 15.45 5.15 5.43
C ILE A 49 16.07 6.31 6.23
N SER A 50 15.43 6.74 7.32
CA SER A 50 15.80 7.96 8.04
C SER A 50 17.26 8.07 8.52
N PRO A 51 17.93 7.01 9.01
CA PRO A 51 19.31 7.13 9.46
C PRO A 51 20.35 7.01 8.32
N GLU A 52 19.93 6.57 7.14
CA GLU A 52 20.85 6.23 6.05
C GLU A 52 21.25 7.46 5.22
N ILE A 53 22.52 7.49 4.80
CA ILE A 53 23.05 8.50 3.91
C ILE A 53 23.31 7.86 2.55
N PHE A 54 22.62 8.37 1.53
CA PHE A 54 22.73 7.86 0.17
C PHE A 54 23.73 8.68 -0.64
N ALA A 55 24.66 7.98 -1.29
CA ALA A 55 25.67 8.59 -2.16
C ALA A 55 25.05 9.20 -3.43
N ASP A 56 24.05 8.51 -3.98
CA ASP A 56 23.33 8.93 -5.18
C ASP A 56 21.92 8.33 -5.24
N ARG A 57 21.22 8.66 -6.31
CA ARG A 57 19.85 8.23 -6.57
C ARG A 57 19.72 6.72 -6.75
N ASP A 58 20.71 6.06 -7.32
CA ASP A 58 20.63 4.64 -7.64
C ASP A 58 20.87 3.80 -6.38
N HIS A 59 21.83 4.21 -5.54
CA HIS A 59 21.97 3.66 -4.18
C HIS A 59 20.66 3.82 -3.38
N PHE A 60 20.02 4.99 -3.42
CA PHE A 60 18.72 5.17 -2.74
C PHE A 60 17.64 4.22 -3.27
N LYS A 61 17.53 4.03 -4.60
CA LYS A 61 16.52 3.13 -5.19
C LYS A 61 16.76 1.67 -4.83
N GLU A 62 18.02 1.23 -4.84
CA GLU A 62 18.40 -0.13 -4.48
C GLU A 62 18.01 -0.40 -3.01
N PHE A 63 18.46 0.45 -2.10
CA PHE A 63 18.11 0.37 -0.68
C PHE A 63 16.60 0.39 -0.45
N LEU A 64 15.87 1.32 -1.11
CA LEU A 64 14.42 1.44 -1.02
C LEU A 64 13.72 0.15 -1.47
N THR A 65 14.17 -0.43 -2.58
CA THR A 65 13.56 -1.62 -3.19
C THR A 65 13.79 -2.85 -2.33
N GLU A 66 15.02 -3.08 -1.88
CA GLU A 66 15.36 -4.20 -1.01
C GLU A 66 14.63 -4.12 0.33
N THR A 67 14.61 -2.93 0.94
CA THR A 67 13.91 -2.70 2.20
C THR A 67 12.41 -2.89 2.05
N PHE A 68 11.81 -2.36 0.98
CA PHE A 68 10.38 -2.55 0.69
C PHE A 68 10.05 -4.04 0.54
N LEU A 69 10.79 -4.80 -0.28
CA LEU A 69 10.54 -6.22 -0.51
C LEU A 69 10.68 -7.04 0.78
N ARG A 70 11.72 -6.77 1.58
CA ARG A 70 11.90 -7.43 2.87
C ARG A 70 10.74 -7.15 3.83
N LEU A 71 10.28 -5.90 3.90
CA LEU A 71 9.16 -5.51 4.77
C LEU A 71 7.82 -6.06 4.27
N SER A 72 7.57 -6.05 2.95
CA SER A 72 6.30 -6.48 2.35
C SER A 72 6.05 -7.98 2.48
N HIS A 73 7.10 -8.79 2.65
CA HIS A 73 6.97 -10.23 2.91
C HIS A 73 6.42 -10.54 4.31
N ARG A 74 6.36 -9.56 5.21
CA ARG A 74 5.80 -9.72 6.56
C ARG A 74 4.30 -9.48 6.53
N LEU A 75 3.52 -10.56 6.43
CA LEU A 75 2.05 -10.49 6.52
C LEU A 75 1.53 -9.83 7.81
N SER A 76 2.34 -9.83 8.87
CA SER A 76 1.98 -9.24 10.17
C SER A 76 1.54 -7.77 10.10
N PHE A 77 1.96 -7.00 9.08
CA PHE A 77 1.54 -5.61 8.93
C PHE A 77 0.07 -5.44 8.54
N ALA A 78 -0.53 -6.44 7.91
CA ALA A 78 -1.89 -6.40 7.42
C ALA A 78 -2.87 -7.21 8.28
N ASN A 79 -2.41 -7.95 9.29
CA ASN A 79 -3.25 -8.84 10.10
C ASN A 79 -4.44 -8.11 10.73
N ASP A 80 -4.17 -7.07 11.52
CA ASP A 80 -5.22 -6.27 12.18
C ASP A 80 -6.21 -5.68 11.16
N TRP A 81 -5.70 -5.27 9.99
CA TRP A 81 -6.51 -4.72 8.90
C TRP A 81 -7.40 -5.80 8.28
N ILE A 82 -6.85 -6.98 7.98
CA ILE A 82 -7.59 -8.12 7.43
C ILE A 82 -8.66 -8.57 8.42
N GLU A 83 -8.34 -8.66 9.71
CA GLU A 83 -9.32 -9.01 10.74
C GLU A 83 -10.46 -8.00 10.83
N THR A 84 -10.15 -6.70 10.69
CA THR A 84 -11.13 -5.62 10.78
C THR A 84 -12.03 -5.55 9.55
N PHE A 85 -11.47 -5.67 8.35
CA PHE A 85 -12.18 -5.36 7.09
C PHE A 85 -12.52 -6.59 6.23
N LEU A 86 -11.88 -7.73 6.48
CA LEU A 86 -12.07 -9.00 5.75
C LEU A 86 -12.23 -10.21 6.71
N PRO A 87 -13.09 -10.14 7.74
CA PRO A 87 -13.19 -11.20 8.75
C PRO A 87 -13.61 -12.57 8.19
N ASP A 88 -14.32 -12.57 7.05
CA ASP A 88 -14.80 -13.80 6.42
C ASP A 88 -13.79 -14.46 5.49
N VAL A 89 -12.75 -13.73 5.04
CA VAL A 89 -11.65 -14.30 4.24
C VAL A 89 -10.84 -15.31 5.07
N GLN A 90 -10.74 -15.10 6.39
CA GLN A 90 -10.07 -16.04 7.28
C GLN A 90 -10.83 -17.35 7.50
N LYS A 91 -12.14 -17.42 7.21
CA LYS A 91 -12.95 -18.64 7.39
C LYS A 91 -12.90 -19.60 6.19
N LEU A 92 -12.32 -19.14 5.08
CA LEU A 92 -12.20 -19.90 3.83
C LEU A 92 -10.84 -20.59 3.68
N CYS A 93 -9.92 -20.38 4.63
CA CYS A 93 -8.60 -20.99 4.71
C CYS A 93 -8.56 -22.09 5.77
#